data_AF-A0A7S3ST35-F1
#
_entry.id   AF-A0A7S3ST35-F1
#
_cell.length_a   1.000
_cell.length_b   1.000
_cell.length_c   1.000
_cell.angle_alpha   90.00
_cell.angle_beta   90.00
_cell.angle_gamma   90.00
#
_symmetry.space_group_name_H-M   'P 1'
#
loop_
_entity.id
_entity.type
_entity.pdbx_description
1 polymer ?
#
loop_
_entity_poly.entity_id
_entity_poly.type
_entity_poly.pdbx_seq_one_letter_code
_entity_poly.pdbx_strand_id
1 'polypeptide(L)'
;WDGAVGNAFLGGFYNVAPWPVGNKKLAAKYLGEGAAIAPTRRNLYYVGINAYQTGDFKKAVDFFGRATKAACGSITEEDFGAFLLQESKKGLKLAQAALTAEQAAQ
;
A
#
# COMPACT_ATOMS: atom_id res chain seq x y z
N TRP A 1 17.93 2.65 12.17
CA TRP A 1 17.25 2.73 10.86
C TRP A 1 15.80 2.34 11.10
N ASP A 2 14.83 3.20 10.80
CA ASP A 2 13.42 3.13 11.28
C ASP A 2 12.45 2.46 10.26
N GLY A 3 12.99 1.85 9.21
CA GLY A 3 12.21 1.22 8.14
C GLY A 3 11.36 2.21 7.34
N ALA A 4 11.74 3.50 7.31
CA ALA A 4 10.99 4.58 6.65
C ALA A 4 9.54 4.71 7.17
N VAL A 5 9.34 4.55 8.49
CA VAL A 5 8.00 4.63 9.10
C VAL A 5 7.36 6.00 8.94
N GLY A 6 8.15 7.08 8.97
CA GLY A 6 7.65 8.44 8.74
C GLY A 6 6.93 8.61 7.39
N ASN A 7 7.43 7.92 6.35
CA ASN A 7 6.81 7.93 5.03
C ASN A 7 5.46 7.22 5.02
N ALA A 8 5.32 6.10 5.76
CA ALA A 8 4.05 5.41 5.91
C ALA A 8 3.02 6.29 6.65
N PHE A 9 3.44 7.01 7.69
CA PHE A 9 2.56 7.93 8.42
C PHE A 9 2.09 9.11 7.55
N LEU A 10 3.02 9.85 6.94
CA LEU A 10 2.67 10.99 6.07
C LEU A 10 1.84 10.52 4.87
N GLY A 11 2.25 9.43 4.25
CA GLY A 11 1.55 8.81 3.13
C GLY A 11 0.12 8.43 3.50
N GLY A 12 -0.06 7.73 4.63
CA GLY A 12 -1.38 7.37 5.15
C GLY A 12 -2.24 8.59 5.48
N PHE A 13 -1.67 9.59 6.15
CA PHE A 13 -2.35 10.84 6.49
C PHE A 13 -2.90 11.54 5.25
N TYR A 14 -2.06 11.84 4.25
CA TYR A 14 -2.52 12.48 3.02
C TYR A 14 -3.51 11.60 2.23
N ASN A 15 -3.45 10.29 2.40
CA ASN A 15 -4.36 9.38 1.73
C ASN A 15 -5.77 9.41 2.32
N VAL A 16 -5.94 9.60 3.64
CA VAL A 16 -7.26 9.52 4.30
C VAL A 16 -7.80 10.88 4.76
N ALA A 17 -6.96 11.90 4.88
CA ALA A 17 -7.38 13.21 5.34
C ALA A 17 -8.47 13.80 4.42
N PRO A 18 -9.45 14.54 4.98
CA PRO A 18 -10.48 15.20 4.20
C PRO A 18 -9.93 16.44 3.48
N TRP A 19 -10.72 17.01 2.56
CA TRP A 19 -10.41 18.30 1.95
C TRP A 19 -10.35 19.41 3.02
N PRO A 20 -9.41 20.37 2.93
CA PRO A 20 -8.42 20.57 1.84
C PRO A 20 -7.09 19.84 2.05
N VAL A 21 -6.95 19.04 3.11
CA VAL A 21 -5.66 18.46 3.53
C VAL A 21 -5.33 17.18 2.75
N GLY A 22 -6.35 16.38 2.43
CA GLY A 22 -6.20 15.14 1.65
C GLY A 22 -5.54 15.38 0.30
N ASN A 23 -4.51 14.59 -0.01
CA ASN A 23 -3.77 14.69 -1.26
C ASN A 23 -3.23 13.32 -1.71
N LYS A 24 -3.98 12.65 -2.60
CA LYS A 24 -3.64 11.31 -3.11
C LYS A 24 -2.31 11.25 -3.86
N LYS A 25 -1.91 12.33 -4.53
CA LYS A 25 -0.61 12.40 -5.24
C LYS A 25 0.56 12.47 -4.26
N LEU A 26 0.42 13.27 -3.21
CA LEU A 26 1.43 13.38 -2.17
C LEU A 26 1.51 12.10 -1.32
N ALA A 27 0.37 11.46 -1.07
CA ALA A 27 0.32 10.12 -0.49
C ALA A 27 1.12 9.11 -1.32
N ALA A 28 0.88 9.05 -2.63
CA ALA A 28 1.59 8.17 -3.54
C ALA A 28 3.11 8.41 -3.53
N LYS A 29 3.55 9.68 -3.44
CA LYS A 29 4.96 10.05 -3.32
C LYS A 29 5.59 9.46 -2.06
N TYR A 30 5.07 9.80 -0.88
CA TYR A 30 5.66 9.33 0.39
C TYR A 30 5.62 7.81 0.52
N LEU A 31 4.49 7.18 0.16
CA LEU A 31 4.38 5.72 0.22
C LEU A 31 5.36 5.03 -0.74
N GLY A 32 5.51 5.56 -1.96
CA GLY A 32 6.46 5.06 -2.94
C GLY A 32 7.92 5.19 -2.46
N GLU A 33 8.29 6.35 -1.92
CA GLU A 33 9.62 6.59 -1.32
C GLU A 33 9.87 5.63 -0.15
N GLY A 34 8.88 5.44 0.74
CA GLY A 34 8.97 4.50 1.86
C GLY A 34 9.21 3.07 1.39
N ALA A 35 8.47 2.60 0.38
CA ALA A 35 8.64 1.26 -0.17
C ALA A 35 9.95 1.08 -0.95
N ALA A 36 10.48 2.14 -1.57
CA ALA A 36 11.77 2.11 -2.26
C ALA A 36 12.95 2.06 -1.28
N ILE A 37 12.87 2.84 -0.19
CA ILE A 37 13.85 2.85 0.89
C ILE A 37 13.82 1.50 1.62
N ALA A 38 12.64 1.10 2.10
CA ALA A 38 12.45 -0.08 2.91
C ALA A 38 11.23 -0.88 2.39
N PRO A 39 11.43 -1.93 1.57
CA PRO A 39 10.34 -2.73 1.00
C PRO A 39 9.75 -3.73 2.01
N THR A 40 9.38 -3.24 3.19
CA THR A 40 8.75 -4.05 4.25
C THR A 40 7.29 -4.33 3.91
N ARG A 41 6.69 -5.33 4.58
CA ARG A 41 5.28 -5.66 4.41
C ARG A 41 4.38 -4.43 4.58
N ARG A 42 4.58 -3.63 5.63
CA ARG A 42 3.83 -2.38 5.88
C ARG A 42 3.94 -1.40 4.71
N ASN A 43 5.15 -1.09 4.26
CA ASN A 43 5.35 -0.05 3.26
C ASN A 43 4.75 -0.48 1.91
N LEU A 44 4.93 -1.75 1.53
CA LEU A 44 4.34 -2.31 0.31
C LEU A 44 2.80 -2.34 0.38
N TYR A 45 2.25 -2.75 1.53
CA TYR A 45 0.81 -2.78 1.75
C TYR A 45 0.16 -1.41 1.52
N TYR A 46 0.71 -0.34 2.10
CA TYR A 46 0.11 0.99 1.97
C TYR A 46 0.20 1.56 0.55
N VAL A 47 1.26 1.25 -0.20
CA VAL A 47 1.30 1.58 -1.64
C VAL A 47 0.15 0.88 -2.38
N GLY A 48 -0.09 -0.39 -2.08
CA GLY A 48 -1.20 -1.16 -2.66
C GLY A 48 -2.56 -0.52 -2.35
N ILE A 49 -2.79 -0.09 -1.10
CA ILE A 49 -4.02 0.59 -0.67
C ILE A 49 -4.23 1.90 -1.44
N ASN A 50 -3.21 2.75 -1.51
CA ASN A 50 -3.31 4.02 -2.24
C ASN A 50 -3.58 3.78 -3.72
N ALA A 51 -2.84 2.87 -4.36
CA ALA A 51 -3.02 2.53 -5.77
C ALA A 51 -4.44 2.03 -6.07
N TYR A 52 -4.98 1.14 -5.22
CA TYR A 52 -6.35 0.65 -5.37
C TYR A 52 -7.38 1.78 -5.27
N GLN A 53 -7.21 2.67 -4.28
CA GLN A 53 -8.12 3.81 -4.09
C GLN A 53 -8.08 4.84 -5.22
N THR A 54 -6.96 4.94 -5.94
CA THR A 54 -6.81 5.85 -7.09
C THR A 54 -7.14 5.17 -8.43
N GLY A 55 -7.61 3.92 -8.41
CA GLY A 55 -7.95 3.16 -9.62
C GLY A 55 -6.75 2.59 -10.39
N ASP A 56 -5.54 2.67 -9.84
CA ASP A 56 -4.36 2.03 -10.45
C ASP A 56 -4.30 0.56 -10.03
N PHE A 57 -5.23 -0.24 -10.57
CA PHE A 57 -5.40 -1.63 -10.17
C PHE A 57 -4.19 -2.50 -10.52
N LYS A 58 -3.52 -2.21 -11.64
CA LYS A 58 -2.29 -2.91 -12.04
C LYS A 58 -1.19 -2.73 -10.99
N LYS A 59 -0.97 -1.50 -10.51
CA LYS A 59 0.00 -1.23 -9.45
C LYS A 59 -0.45 -1.83 -8.12
N ALA A 60 -1.74 -1.78 -7.80
CA ALA A 60 -2.26 -2.41 -6.58
C ALA A 60 -1.97 -3.93 -6.56
N VAL A 61 -2.17 -4.64 -7.68
CA VAL A 61 -1.84 -6.06 -7.81
C VAL A 61 -0.36 -6.32 -7.54
N ASP A 62 0.55 -5.55 -8.14
CA ASP A 62 2.00 -5.70 -7.90
C ASP A 62 2.35 -5.54 -6.42
N PHE A 63 1.94 -4.42 -5.82
CA PHE A 63 2.35 -4.08 -4.46
C PHE A 63 1.72 -4.98 -3.40
N PHE A 64 0.45 -5.37 -3.53
CA PHE A 64 -0.13 -6.37 -2.64
C PHE A 64 0.54 -7.74 -2.82
N GLY A 65 0.83 -8.14 -4.06
CA GLY A 65 1.55 -9.38 -4.36
C GLY A 65 2.91 -9.43 -3.68
N ARG A 66 3.67 -8.33 -3.74
CA ARG A 66 4.95 -8.19 -3.05
C ARG A 66 4.78 -8.16 -1.53
N ALA A 67 3.79 -7.44 -1.00
CA ALA A 67 3.52 -7.38 0.43
C ALA A 67 3.22 -8.76 1.04
N THR A 68 2.55 -9.65 0.30
CA THR A 68 2.28 -11.03 0.77
C THR A 68 3.53 -11.89 0.97
N LYS A 69 4.66 -11.50 0.34
CA LYS A 69 5.93 -12.22 0.38
C LYS A 69 6.99 -11.53 1.24
N ALA A 70 6.80 -10.24 1.52
CA ALA A 70 7.76 -9.45 2.29
C ALA A 70 7.70 -9.78 3.78
N ALA A 71 8.84 -9.63 4.46
CA ALA A 71 8.95 -9.68 5.91
C ALA A 71 8.51 -8.34 6.55
N CYS A 72 8.25 -8.36 7.85
CA CYS A 72 8.11 -7.14 8.64
C CYS A 72 9.47 -6.46 8.81
N GLY A 73 9.47 -5.12 8.88
CA GLY A 73 10.70 -4.33 8.96
C GLY A 73 11.24 -4.12 10.37
N SER A 74 10.46 -4.43 11.40
CA SER A 74 10.83 -4.25 12.81
C SER A 74 10.03 -5.19 13.70
N ILE A 75 10.50 -5.39 14.94
CA ILE A 75 9.77 -6.14 15.98
C ILE A 75 8.39 -5.54 16.22
N THR A 76 8.27 -4.21 16.22
CA THR A 76 6.98 -3.53 16.38
C THR A 76 6.05 -3.74 15.19
N GLU A 77 6.57 -3.95 13.98
CA GLU A 77 5.75 -4.28 12.82
C GLU A 77 5.20 -5.71 12.91
N GLU A 78 5.89 -6.63 13.61
CA GLU A 78 5.40 -8.00 13.80
C GLU A 78 4.11 -8.05 14.63
N ASP A 79 3.92 -7.13 15.59
CA ASP A 79 2.69 -7.04 16.41
C ASP A 79 1.42 -6.93 15.56
N PHE A 80 1.52 -6.34 14.36
CA PHE A 80 0.43 -6.23 13.39
C PHE A 80 0.76 -6.85 12.02
N GLY A 81 1.85 -7.63 11.94
CA GLY A 81 2.38 -8.18 10.69
C GLY A 81 1.46 -9.22 10.07
N ALA A 82 0.78 -10.02 10.91
CA ALA A 82 -0.21 -11.00 10.49
C ALA A 82 -1.46 -10.33 9.89
N PHE A 83 -1.92 -9.24 10.51
CA PHE A 83 -3.03 -8.44 10.00
C PHE A 83 -2.70 -7.87 8.61
N LEU A 84 -1.52 -7.27 8.44
CA LEU A 84 -1.08 -6.74 7.14
C LEU A 84 -1.00 -7.84 6.07
N LEU A 85 -0.55 -9.04 6.43
CA LEU A 85 -0.51 -10.16 5.50
C LEU A 85 -1.92 -10.57 5.05
N GLN A 86 -2.86 -10.68 5.98
CA GLN A 86 -4.24 -11.01 5.67
C GLN A 86 -4.89 -9.95 4.77
N GLU A 87 -4.75 -8.67 5.11
CA GLU A 87 -5.31 -7.59 4.31
C GLU A 87 -4.60 -7.44 2.97
N SER A 88 -3.30 -7.74 2.86
CA SER A 88 -2.60 -7.78 1.57
C SER A 88 -3.14 -8.89 0.66
N LYS A 89 -3.43 -10.08 1.20
CA LYS A 89 -4.06 -11.17 0.43
C LYS A 89 -5.46 -10.79 -0.05
N LYS A 90 -6.24 -10.13 0.80
CA LYS A 90 -7.57 -9.62 0.45
C LYS A 90 -7.48 -8.52 -0.61
N GLY A 91 -6.59 -7.54 -0.41
CA GLY A 91 -6.31 -6.47 -1.36
C GLY A 91 -5.87 -6.99 -2.72
N LEU A 92 -5.00 -8.01 -2.76
CA LEU A 92 -4.59 -8.66 -4.01
C LEU A 92 -5.79 -9.23 -4.78
N LYS A 93 -6.68 -9.97 -4.11
CA LYS A 93 -7.89 -10.53 -4.74
C LYS A 93 -8.81 -9.44 -5.28
N LEU A 94 -9.03 -8.38 -4.50
CA LEU A 94 -9.87 -7.25 -4.91
C LEU A 94 -9.26 -6.50 -6.10
N ALA A 95 -7.95 -6.24 -6.07
CA ALA A 95 -7.25 -5.55 -7.15
C ALA A 95 -7.24 -6.37 -8.45
N GLN A 96 -7.07 -7.69 -8.36
CA GLN A 96 -7.16 -8.59 -9.52
C GLN A 96 -8.57 -8.56 -10.13
N ALA A 97 -9.62 -8.67 -9.30
CA ALA A 97 -10.99 -8.60 -9.78
C ALA A 97 -11.31 -7.25 -10.45
N ALA A 98 -10.87 -6.14 -9.85
CA ALA A 98 -11.04 -4.81 -10.42
C ALA A 98 -10.30 -4.63 -11.75
N LEU A 99 -9.06 -5.12 -11.85
CA LEU A 99 -8.28 -5.06 -13.08
C LEU A 99 -8.93 -5.87 -14.21
N THR A 100 -9.44 -7.07 -13.92
CA THR A 100 -10.16 -7.87 -14.92
C THR A 100 -11.45 -7.18 -15.38
N ALA A 101 -12.20 -6.56 -14.45
CA ALA A 101 -13.40 -5.80 -14.80
C ALA A 101 -13.09 -4.57 -15.67
N GLU A 102 -12.01 -3.85 -15.36
CA GLU A 102 -11.53 -2.70 -16.17
C GLU A 102 -11.16 -3.13 -17.60
N GLN A 103 -10.46 -4.26 -17.74
CA GLN A 103 -10.08 -4.80 -19.05
C GLN A 103 -11.27 -5.29 -19.87
N ALA A 104 -12.31 -5.83 -19.22
CA ALA A 104 -13.53 -6.29 -19.90
C ALA A 104 -14.43 -5.15 -20.37
N ALA A 105 -14.25 -3.93 -19.84
CA ALA A 105 -15.01 -2.74 -20.20
C ALA A 105 -14.39 -1.92 -21.34
N GLN A 106 -13.20 -2.31 -21.81
CA GLN A 106 -12.47 -1.70 -22.93
C GLN A 106 -12.71 -2.47 -24.23
#